data_AF-A0A661LJH7-F1
#
_entry.id   AF-A0A661LJH7-F1
#
_cell.length_a   1.000
_cell.length_b   1.000
_cell.length_c   1.000
_cell.angle_alpha   90.00
_cell.angle_beta   90.00
_cell.angle_gamma   90.00
#
_symmetry.space_group_name_H-M   'P 1'
#
loop_
_entity.id
_entity.type
_entity.pdbx_description
1 polymer ?
#
loop_
_entity_poly.entity_id
_entity_poly.type
_entity_poly.pdbx_seq_one_letter_code
_entity_poly.pdbx_strand_id
1 'polypeptide(L)' 'MNIPLLDLKAQYETIKEQVIAATMEVYESQRFILGPKAEELENKIAAYTQARYAVGVSSGTDALLISLM' A
#
# COMPACT_ATOMS: atom_id res chain seq x y z
N MET A 1 5.78 -17.56 -28.91
CA MET A 1 5.78 -16.22 -28.26
C MET A 1 4.70 -16.26 -27.19
N ASN A 2 5.06 -16.09 -25.91
CA ASN A 2 4.10 -16.10 -24.81
C ASN A 2 3.96 -14.66 -24.31
N ILE A 3 2.75 -14.10 -24.36
CA ILE A 3 2.47 -12.73 -23.87
C ILE A 3 1.73 -12.87 -22.54
N PRO A 4 2.36 -12.56 -21.41
CA PRO A 4 1.70 -12.63 -20.12
C PRO A 4 0.60 -11.55 -20.03
N LEU A 5 -0.50 -11.87 -19.34
CA LEU A 5 -1.58 -10.91 -19.07
C LEU A 5 -1.10 -9.72 -18.24
N LEU A 6 -0.20 -9.96 -17.29
CA LEU A 6 0.40 -8.96 -16.41
C LEU A 6 1.78 -9.44 -15.97
N ASP A 7 2.81 -8.62 -16.18
CA ASP A 7 4.18 -8.92 -15.77
C ASP A 7 4.58 -8.07 -14.55
N LEU A 8 4.32 -8.61 -13.35
CA LEU A 8 4.70 -7.96 -12.10
C LEU A 8 6.20 -7.95 -11.85
N LYS A 9 6.98 -8.86 -12.49
CA LYS A 9 8.43 -8.86 -12.34
C LYS A 9 9.02 -7.65 -13.05
N ALA A 10 8.59 -7.41 -14.29
CA ALA A 10 9.00 -6.22 -15.04
C ALA A 10 8.61 -4.93 -14.30
N GLN A 11 7.39 -4.86 -13.76
CA GLN A 11 6.95 -3.70 -12.98
C GLN A 11 7.78 -3.52 -11.70
N TYR A 12 8.00 -4.58 -10.91
CA TYR A 12 8.80 -4.50 -9.69
C TYR A 12 10.23 -4.02 -9.94
N GLU A 13 10.90 -4.50 -10.99
CA GLU A 13 12.27 -4.08 -11.28
C GLU A 13 12.40 -2.56 -11.52
N THR A 14 11.32 -1.88 -11.96
CA THR A 14 11.34 -0.41 -12.13
C THR A 14 11.28 0.38 -10.81
N ILE A 15 10.83 -0.25 -9.71
CA ILE A 15 10.63 0.39 -8.40
C ILE A 15 11.39 -0.30 -7.26
N LYS A 16 12.18 -1.32 -7.57
CA LYS A 16 12.82 -2.23 -6.62
C LYS A 16 13.62 -1.53 -5.53
N GLU A 17 14.46 -0.57 -5.92
CA GLU A 17 15.31 0.16 -4.96
C GLU A 17 14.46 0.94 -3.94
N GLN A 18 13.38 1.57 -4.41
CA GLN A 18 12.47 2.35 -3.56
C GLN A 18 11.68 1.45 -2.61
N VAL A 19 11.21 0.29 -3.11
CA VAL A 19 10.50 -0.70 -2.29
C VAL A 19 11.43 -1.24 -1.20
N ILE A 20 12.66 -1.64 -1.55
CA ILE A 20 13.64 -2.16 -0.59
C ILE A 20 13.92 -1.11 0.50
N ALA A 21 14.20 0.14 0.12
CA ALA A 21 14.43 1.22 1.09
C ALA A 21 13.24 1.40 2.06
N ALA A 22 12.01 1.50 1.52
CA ALA A 22 10.82 1.66 2.35
C ALA A 22 10.57 0.46 3.29
N THR A 23 10.85 -0.77 2.85
CA THR A 23 10.74 -1.97 3.70
C THR A 23 11.78 -1.98 4.81
N MET A 24 13.01 -1.56 4.53
CA MET A 24 14.07 -1.49 5.54
C MET A 24 13.73 -0.50 6.64
N GLU A 25 13.15 0.66 6.32
CA GLU A 25 12.66 1.61 7.34
C GLU A 25 11.63 0.98 8.30
N VAL A 26 10.70 0.17 7.76
CA VAL A 26 9.72 -0.55 8.60
C VAL A 26 10.43 -1.58 9.47
N TYR A 27 11.36 -2.36 8.91
CA TYR A 27 12.12 -3.36 9.64
C TYR A 27 12.96 -2.74 10.76
N GLU A 28 13.66 -1.64 10.51
CA GLU A 28 14.44 -0.95 11.53
C GLU A 28 13.55 -0.37 12.64
N SER A 29 12.37 0.12 12.29
CA SER A 29 11.41 0.66 13.27
C SER A 29 10.73 -0.40 14.14
N GLN A 30 10.67 -1.66 13.69
CA GLN A 30 9.93 -2.77 14.31
C GLN A 30 8.41 -2.49 14.52
N ARG A 31 7.85 -1.47 13.86
CA ARG A 31 6.43 -1.09 13.94
C ARG A 31 5.65 -1.65 12.76
N PHE A 32 5.28 -2.93 12.86
CA PHE A 32 4.67 -3.68 11.75
C PHE A 32 3.15 -3.46 11.59
N ILE A 33 2.45 -3.14 12.68
CA ILE A 33 0.99 -3.01 12.70
C ILE A 33 0.63 -1.61 13.17
N LEU A 34 -0.24 -0.92 12.42
CA LEU A 34 -0.68 0.45 12.70
C LEU A 34 0.50 1.41 12.92
N GLY A 35 1.56 1.23 12.13
CA GLY A 35 2.78 2.04 12.18
C GLY A 35 2.71 3.31 11.31
N PRO A 36 3.72 4.19 11.40
CA PRO A 36 3.72 5.49 10.74
C PRO A 36 3.61 5.42 9.21
N LYS A 37 4.10 4.34 8.58
CA LYS A 37 3.96 4.13 7.12
C LYS A 37 2.52 3.90 6.69
N ALA A 38 1.68 3.31 7.54
CA ALA A 38 0.26 3.15 7.25
C ALA A 38 -0.46 4.50 7.30
N GLU A 39 -0.21 5.30 8.35
CA GLU A 39 -0.76 6.65 8.48
C GLU A 39 -0.30 7.59 7.35
N GLU A 40 0.97 7.49 6.95
CA GLU A 40 1.51 8.23 5.80
C GLU A 40 0.75 7.88 4.50
N LEU A 41 0.49 6.59 4.28
CA LEU A 41 -0.25 6.12 3.12
C LEU A 41 -1.71 6.62 3.14
N GLU A 42 -2.39 6.52 4.29
CA GLU A 42 -3.76 7.00 4.45
C GLU A 42 -3.86 8.50 4.12
N ASN A 43 -2.95 9.32 4.63
CA ASN A 43 -2.92 10.75 4.31
C ASN A 43 -2.70 11.01 2.81
N LYS A 44 -1.78 10.27 2.17
CA LYS A 44 -1.54 10.38 0.72
C LYS A 44 -2.76 9.94 -0.09
N ILE A 45 -3.45 8.88 0.30
CA ILE A 45 -4.66 8.39 -0.39
C ILE A 45 -5.82 9.36 -0.22
N ALA A 46 -6.02 9.92 0.97
CA ALA A 46 -7.04 10.96 1.20
C ALA A 46 -6.80 12.16 0.28
N ALA A 47 -5.55 12.64 0.19
CA ALA A 47 -5.17 13.73 -0.71
C ALA A 47 -5.36 13.36 -2.19
N TYR A 48 -4.92 12.17 -2.61
CA TYR A 48 -5.01 11.69 -3.99
C TYR A 48 -6.46 11.55 -4.47
N THR A 49 -7.35 11.07 -3.60
CA THR A 49 -8.78 10.86 -3.90
C THR A 49 -9.64 12.11 -3.65
N GLN A 50 -9.05 13.18 -3.12
CA GLN A 50 -9.76 14.38 -2.64
C GLN A 50 -10.85 14.08 -1.58
N ALA A 51 -10.71 12.97 -0.87
CA ALA A 51 -11.55 12.63 0.26
C ALA A 51 -11.03 13.30 1.54
N ARG A 52 -11.92 13.46 2.54
CA ARG A 52 -11.52 14.01 3.85
C ARG A 52 -10.66 13.04 4.65
N TYR A 53 -10.87 11.74 4.48
CA TYR A 53 -10.20 10.67 5.22
C TYR A 53 -9.94 9.47 4.31
N ALA A 54 -8.93 8.68 4.64
CA ALA A 54 -8.74 7.32 4.14
C ALA A 54 -8.42 6.41 5.33
N VAL A 55 -8.86 5.16 5.27
CA VAL A 55 -8.65 4.15 6.32
C VAL A 55 -8.13 2.87 5.66
N GLY A 56 -6.95 2.42 6.07
CA GLY A 56 -6.34 1.18 5.62
C GLY A 56 -7.02 -0.03 6.28
N VAL A 57 -7.45 -0.98 5.45
CA VAL A 57 -8.03 -2.26 5.88
C VAL A 57 -7.36 -3.42 5.16
N SER A 58 -7.67 -4.66 5.55
CA SER A 58 -6.93 -5.83 5.05
C SER A 58 -7.20 -6.15 3.57
N SER A 59 -8.39 -5.83 3.07
CA SER A 59 -8.83 -6.17 1.72
C SER A 59 -9.95 -5.26 1.21
N GLY A 60 -10.23 -5.30 -0.10
CA GLY A 60 -11.38 -4.61 -0.68
C GLY A 60 -12.73 -5.13 -0.17
N THR A 61 -12.82 -6.41 0.17
CA THR A 61 -14.03 -6.98 0.79
C THR A 61 -14.25 -6.38 2.19
N ASP A 62 -13.20 -6.28 3.01
CA ASP A 62 -13.29 -5.67 4.34
C ASP A 62 -13.68 -4.19 4.24
N ALA A 63 -13.19 -3.48 3.22
CA ALA A 63 -13.55 -2.08 2.98
C ALA A 63 -15.06 -1.92 2.72
N LEU A 64 -15.67 -2.84 1.97
CA LEU A 64 -17.11 -2.83 1.74
C LEU A 64 -17.88 -3.20 3.01
N LEU A 65 -17.41 -4.22 3.75
CA LEU A 65 -18.07 -4.67 4.98
C LEU A 65 -18.11 -3.57 6.03
N ILE A 66 -16.97 -2.93 6.34
CA ILE A 66 -16.91 -1.85 7.34
C ILE A 66 -17.70 -0.59 6.92
N SER A 67 -17.92 -0.40 5.62
CA SER A 67 -18.66 0.74 5.11
C SER A 67 -20.19 0.53 5.16
N LEU A 68 -20.64 -0.72 5.19
CA LEU A 68 -22.07 -1.08 5.02
C LEU A 68 -22.70 -1.74 6.23
N MET A 69 -21.90 -2.28 7.16
CA MET A 69 -22.34 -2.97 8.38
C MET A 69 -21.92 -2.19 9.62
#